data_AF-A0A954HS06-F1
#
_entry.id   AF-A0A954HS06-F1
#
_cell.length_a   1.000
_cell.length_b   1.000
_cell.length_c   1.000
_cell.angle_alpha   90.00
_cell.angle_beta   90.00
_cell.angle_gamma   90.00
#
_symmetry.space_group_name_H-M   'P 1'
#
loop_
_entity.id
_entity.type
_entity.pdbx_description
1 polymer ?
#
loop_
_entity_poly.entity_id
_entity_poly.type
_entity_poly.pdbx_seq_one_letter_code
_entity_poly.pdbx_strand_id
1 'polypeptide(L)'
;MTQWFTVPMKAIVVATAVCLFVMSVETADAAVPESNSLLSISRDGKLAACSNRDSESVTVFATDGLRKQFETEVGLHPEGTTFIGNTSQVACCVYGTDEVVILDANSGQVVRRIAVFDEPYGVVSSADGKYLYVTLEYPGQVVKISTENGRVEEEWNVGKMLRGIALSADQQRLYVTEYLTANVLEVSAEDGKVLQQWPGSSTDNLARQVILHPSQPKAYVPHIRSRITAAHGNGSIFPYVGVITLTPPAAADTSAQPPTASGTRTRLPMDTFRGARVVANSWEVAVSPDGQTAWVIFGATDDLYAANIVDDGHQELQYAGTLKVGRNPRAVRVTPDGRQLLIYNALDFELVAYELPSLTEIAGASVTDHPLPEPLKLGKILFYTALQPMSSRQWISCSSCHPDGDADGRTWQQPEGLRQTQPLAGLAWTHPLHWSADRDEVQDFEHTVRGKLMQGRGLMKGVLPDALADSITGRSQMLDALAAYTNSHKFTLSPHAKNGLSDAARRGQAVFLSEQTGCAKCHSGPFYTDSQPGAPETFKRHDVGTGNDDPSELMEPAYDTPTLLGIYRSAPYLHHGKAATLRDVLTTQNPNDQHGKTSHLTADQIDDLVEFLKSLPF
;
A
#
# COMPACT_ATOMS: atom_id res chain seq x y z
N MET A 1 10.51 106.21 -40.19
CA MET A 1 10.31 106.37 -38.73
C MET A 1 9.00 105.70 -38.36
N THR A 2 9.06 104.48 -37.82
CA THR A 2 8.09 103.90 -36.88
C THR A 2 8.57 102.49 -36.51
N GLN A 3 9.05 102.34 -35.27
CA GLN A 3 9.27 101.05 -34.60
C GLN A 3 7.97 100.65 -33.92
N TRP A 4 7.58 99.37 -34.03
CA TRP A 4 6.70 98.70 -33.07
C TRP A 4 7.26 97.30 -32.78
N PHE A 5 7.38 97.01 -31.49
CA PHE A 5 7.93 95.80 -30.90
C PHE A 5 7.03 94.58 -31.14
N THR A 6 7.62 93.43 -31.47
CA THR A 6 6.97 92.13 -31.40
C THR A 6 7.75 91.21 -30.44
N VAL A 7 7.05 90.76 -29.40
CA VAL A 7 7.47 89.71 -28.46
C VAL A 7 7.00 88.37 -29.02
N PRO A 8 7.82 87.29 -29.06
CA PRO A 8 7.33 86.00 -29.49
C PRO A 8 6.60 85.24 -28.37
N MET A 9 5.41 84.73 -28.70
CA MET A 9 4.62 83.76 -27.92
C MET A 9 5.44 82.50 -27.60
N LYS A 10 5.50 82.12 -26.32
CA LYS A 10 5.86 80.75 -25.92
C LYS A 10 4.62 79.87 -26.04
N ALA A 11 4.68 78.87 -26.91
CA ALA A 11 3.75 77.74 -26.86
C ALA A 11 4.14 76.83 -25.68
N ILE A 12 3.21 76.63 -24.74
CA ILE A 12 3.34 75.64 -23.67
C ILE A 12 2.87 74.31 -24.26
N VAL A 13 3.79 73.38 -24.49
CA VAL A 13 3.48 71.98 -24.73
C VAL A 13 3.35 71.31 -23.36
N VAL A 14 2.13 70.99 -22.96
CA VAL A 14 1.88 70.11 -21.80
C VAL A 14 2.12 68.68 -22.28
N ALA A 15 3.30 68.13 -21.96
CA ALA A 15 3.57 66.71 -22.13
C ALA A 15 2.92 65.95 -20.96
N THR A 16 1.79 65.30 -21.24
CA THR A 16 1.16 64.36 -20.30
C THR A 16 2.03 63.10 -20.26
N ALA A 17 2.87 62.98 -19.23
CA ALA A 17 3.60 61.75 -18.95
C ALA A 17 2.61 60.69 -18.44
N VAL A 18 2.23 59.76 -19.32
CA VAL A 18 1.53 58.54 -18.92
C VAL A 18 2.59 57.62 -18.33
N CYS A 19 2.71 57.60 -17.00
CA CYS A 19 3.43 56.55 -16.30
C CYS A 19 2.64 55.24 -16.42
N LEU A 20 3.01 54.41 -17.40
CA LEU A 20 2.65 53.00 -17.43
C LEU A 20 3.37 52.30 -16.27
N PHE A 21 2.68 52.17 -15.13
CA PHE A 21 3.03 51.17 -14.14
C PHE A 21 2.76 49.80 -14.75
N VAL A 22 3.79 49.15 -15.26
CA VAL A 22 3.75 47.71 -15.48
C VAL A 22 3.79 47.10 -14.07
N MET A 23 2.61 46.87 -13.48
CA MET A 23 2.52 45.90 -12.40
C MET A 23 2.82 44.55 -13.03
N SER A 24 4.07 44.09 -12.89
CA SER A 24 4.38 42.68 -12.96
C SER A 24 3.53 42.01 -11.90
N VAL A 25 2.37 41.49 -12.31
CA VAL A 25 1.70 40.46 -11.53
C VAL A 25 2.66 39.29 -11.60
N GLU A 26 3.50 39.14 -10.56
CA GLU A 26 4.04 37.83 -10.24
C GLU A 26 2.80 36.94 -10.07
N THR A 27 2.46 36.19 -11.10
CA THR A 27 1.57 35.05 -10.93
C THR A 27 2.28 34.18 -9.93
N ALA A 28 1.79 34.14 -8.69
CA ALA A 28 2.19 33.11 -7.74
C ALA A 28 2.08 31.79 -8.51
N ASP A 29 3.20 31.07 -8.65
CA ASP A 29 3.19 29.74 -9.26
C ASP A 29 2.11 28.94 -8.55
N ALA A 30 1.04 28.61 -9.27
CA ALA A 30 -0.05 27.86 -8.69
C ALA A 30 0.52 26.54 -8.21
N ALA A 31 0.36 26.24 -6.93
CA ALA A 31 0.87 25.00 -6.36
C ALA A 31 0.26 23.81 -7.11
N VAL A 32 1.10 22.90 -7.58
CA VAL A 32 0.67 21.66 -8.24
C VAL A 32 0.23 20.68 -7.15
N PRO A 33 -0.80 19.85 -7.39
CA PRO A 33 -1.15 18.77 -6.47
C PRO A 33 0.05 17.86 -6.18
N GLU A 34 0.13 17.33 -4.96
CA GLU A 34 1.17 16.39 -4.55
C GLU A 34 0.57 15.02 -4.28
N SER A 35 1.28 13.93 -4.59
CA SER A 35 0.78 12.56 -4.39
C SER A 35 1.92 11.65 -3.93
N ASN A 36 1.64 10.79 -2.95
CA ASN A 36 2.65 9.94 -2.32
C ASN A 36 3.32 8.98 -3.30
N SER A 37 4.59 8.65 -3.05
CA SER A 37 5.38 7.69 -3.82
C SER A 37 6.53 7.12 -3.01
N LEU A 38 7.12 6.01 -3.48
CA LEU A 38 8.47 5.60 -3.08
C LEU A 38 9.58 6.39 -3.79
N LEU A 39 9.22 7.20 -4.79
CA LEU A 39 10.12 8.07 -5.55
C LEU A 39 9.58 9.50 -5.58
N SER A 40 10.37 10.45 -5.08
CA SER A 40 10.04 11.88 -5.14
C SER A 40 11.04 12.65 -5.98
N ILE A 41 10.60 13.76 -6.57
CA ILE A 41 11.45 14.68 -7.35
C ILE A 41 11.33 16.07 -6.71
N SER A 42 12.45 16.76 -6.55
CA SER A 42 12.45 18.14 -6.05
C SER A 42 11.67 19.05 -6.98
N ARG A 43 11.09 20.13 -6.47
CA ARG A 43 10.25 21.05 -7.27
C ARG A 43 10.98 21.67 -8.45
N ASP A 44 12.28 21.92 -8.30
CA ASP A 44 13.14 22.43 -9.37
C ASP A 44 13.60 21.33 -10.36
N GLY A 45 13.19 20.08 -10.13
CA GLY A 45 13.46 18.94 -10.99
C GLY A 45 14.89 18.41 -10.93
N LYS A 46 15.76 18.93 -10.05
CA LYS A 46 17.20 18.62 -10.05
C LYS A 46 17.58 17.41 -9.21
N LEU A 47 16.79 17.08 -8.20
CA LEU A 47 17.04 15.96 -7.30
C LEU A 47 15.89 14.98 -7.34
N ALA A 48 16.20 13.69 -7.18
CA ALA A 48 15.22 12.64 -6.93
C ALA A 48 15.62 11.86 -5.67
N ALA A 49 14.65 11.42 -4.88
CA ALA A 49 14.88 10.60 -3.70
C ALA A 49 14.05 9.33 -3.77
N CYS A 50 14.67 8.19 -3.49
CA CYS A 50 14.07 6.87 -3.57
C CYS A 50 14.22 6.12 -2.25
N SER A 51 13.14 5.56 -1.72
CA SER A 51 13.16 4.68 -0.54
C SER A 51 13.44 3.22 -0.89
N ASN A 52 14.42 2.65 -0.21
CA ASN A 52 14.91 1.30 -0.42
C ASN A 52 14.43 0.40 0.70
N ARG A 53 13.20 -0.13 0.56
CA ARG A 53 12.55 -0.96 1.60
C ARG A 53 13.47 -2.02 2.20
N ASP A 54 14.18 -2.78 1.36
CA ASP A 54 15.01 -3.90 1.79
C ASP A 54 16.40 -3.51 2.31
N SER A 55 16.87 -2.29 2.00
CA SER A 55 18.17 -1.78 2.43
C SER A 55 18.06 -0.78 3.58
N GLU A 56 16.84 -0.51 4.07
CA GLU A 56 16.59 0.38 5.20
C GLU A 56 17.12 1.81 4.97
N SER A 57 17.21 2.22 3.69
CA SER A 57 17.88 3.45 3.27
C SER A 57 17.03 4.30 2.32
N VAL A 58 17.40 5.58 2.19
CA VAL A 58 16.94 6.49 1.13
C VAL A 58 18.13 6.91 0.28
N THR A 59 17.99 6.82 -1.03
CA THR A 59 19.02 7.24 -1.98
C THR A 59 18.61 8.49 -2.73
N VAL A 60 19.49 9.49 -2.73
CA VAL A 60 19.30 10.76 -3.43
C VAL A 60 20.15 10.78 -4.69
N PHE A 61 19.55 11.21 -5.79
CA PHE A 61 20.19 11.36 -7.10
C PHE A 61 20.08 12.80 -7.59
N ALA A 62 21.10 13.25 -8.34
CA ALA A 62 20.88 14.30 -9.32
C ALA A 62 20.12 13.68 -10.50
N THR A 63 19.02 14.30 -10.95
CA THR A 63 18.18 13.77 -12.02
C THR A 63 18.91 13.73 -13.37
N ASP A 64 19.76 14.72 -13.64
CA ASP A 64 20.63 14.74 -14.81
C ASP A 64 21.64 13.58 -14.74
N GLY A 65 21.48 12.62 -15.65
CA GLY A 65 22.31 11.41 -15.73
C GLY A 65 22.16 10.43 -14.55
N LEU A 66 21.18 10.61 -13.66
CA LEU A 66 20.95 9.80 -12.44
C LEU A 66 22.22 9.56 -11.61
N ARG A 67 22.98 10.63 -11.35
CA ARG A 67 24.18 10.53 -10.50
C ARG A 67 23.80 10.42 -9.03
N LYS A 68 24.10 9.28 -8.38
CA LYS A 68 23.93 9.09 -6.93
C LYS A 68 24.70 10.17 -6.16
N GLN A 69 24.02 10.91 -5.28
CA GLN A 69 24.63 11.88 -4.36
C GLN A 69 24.93 11.21 -3.03
N PHE A 70 23.92 10.58 -2.43
CA PHE A 70 24.01 9.96 -1.11
C PHE A 70 23.07 8.75 -1.04
N GLU A 71 23.41 7.85 -0.14
CA GLU A 71 22.53 6.81 0.36
C GLU A 71 22.58 6.88 1.88
N THR A 72 21.43 7.03 2.52
CA THR A 72 21.31 7.33 3.96
C THR A 72 20.44 6.28 4.61
N GLU A 73 20.95 5.59 5.63
CA GLU A 73 20.15 4.68 6.45
C GLU A 73 19.08 5.47 7.23
N VAL A 74 17.83 5.04 7.11
CA VAL A 74 16.67 5.69 7.74
C VAL A 74 15.95 4.76 8.72
N GLY A 75 16.04 3.44 8.54
CA GLY A 75 15.46 2.44 9.45
C GLY A 75 14.61 1.41 8.71
N LEU A 76 13.96 0.51 9.45
CA LEU A 76 13.28 -0.67 8.92
C LEU A 76 12.11 -0.32 7.98
N HIS A 77 12.13 -0.86 6.76
CA HIS A 77 11.07 -0.73 5.75
C HIS A 77 10.69 0.74 5.42
N PRO A 78 11.58 1.55 4.82
CA PRO A 78 11.20 2.87 4.35
C PRO A 78 10.20 2.82 3.19
N GLU A 79 9.15 3.63 3.29
CA GLU A 79 8.02 3.74 2.36
C GLU A 79 7.98 5.12 1.69
N GLY A 80 6.84 5.84 1.77
CA GLY A 80 6.64 7.09 1.07
C GLY A 80 7.75 8.09 1.34
N THR A 81 8.23 8.75 0.29
CA THR A 81 9.17 9.88 0.39
C THR A 81 8.59 11.13 -0.26
N THR A 82 8.91 12.30 0.26
CA THR A 82 8.64 13.58 -0.40
C THR A 82 9.69 14.64 -0.07
N PHE A 83 9.94 15.56 -1.00
CA PHE A 83 10.70 16.79 -0.73
C PHE A 83 9.84 17.79 0.05
N ILE A 84 10.43 18.44 1.04
CA ILE A 84 9.72 19.40 1.90
C ILE A 84 9.70 20.78 1.24
N GLY A 85 8.55 21.15 0.65
CA GLY A 85 8.38 22.42 -0.05
C GLY A 85 9.45 22.65 -1.13
N ASN A 86 10.11 23.81 -1.09
CA ASN A 86 11.23 24.16 -1.98
C ASN A 86 12.62 23.89 -1.38
N THR A 87 12.70 23.14 -0.27
CA THR A 87 13.97 22.87 0.43
C THR A 87 14.70 21.65 -0.15
N SER A 88 15.95 21.43 0.28
CA SER A 88 16.68 20.18 0.04
C SER A 88 16.29 19.06 1.00
N GLN A 89 15.36 19.28 1.93
CA GLN A 89 14.98 18.25 2.89
C GLN A 89 14.02 17.25 2.27
N VAL A 90 14.20 15.98 2.61
CA VAL A 90 13.34 14.88 2.20
C VAL A 90 12.77 14.24 3.46
N ALA A 91 11.45 14.11 3.52
CA ALA A 91 10.76 13.30 4.51
C ALA A 91 10.56 11.88 3.97
N CYS A 92 10.77 10.87 4.81
CA CYS A 92 10.54 9.47 4.51
C CYS A 92 9.75 8.82 5.65
N CYS A 93 8.65 8.15 5.31
CA CYS A 93 7.96 7.25 6.23
C CYS A 93 8.79 5.99 6.44
N VAL A 94 9.08 5.63 7.69
CA VAL A 94 9.80 4.40 8.04
C VAL A 94 8.82 3.47 8.76
N TYR A 95 8.24 2.56 7.98
CA TYR A 95 7.08 1.76 8.36
C TYR A 95 7.38 0.86 9.56
N GLY A 96 8.54 0.22 9.59
CA GLY A 96 8.88 -0.78 10.61
C GLY A 96 9.36 -0.22 11.95
N THR A 97 9.67 1.07 12.02
CA THR A 97 10.09 1.75 13.27
C THR A 97 9.11 2.82 13.73
N ASP A 98 7.99 3.00 13.02
CA ASP A 98 6.94 3.98 13.36
C ASP A 98 7.43 5.41 13.42
N GLU A 99 8.26 5.81 12.45
CA GLU A 99 8.85 7.15 12.39
C GLU A 99 8.67 7.80 11.02
N VAL A 100 8.66 9.13 11.02
CA VAL A 100 8.96 9.95 9.85
C VAL A 100 10.36 10.51 10.02
N VAL A 101 11.25 10.17 9.09
CA VAL A 101 12.65 10.60 9.09
C VAL A 101 12.84 11.73 8.08
N ILE A 102 13.41 12.83 8.53
CA ILE A 102 13.78 13.96 7.68
C ILE A 102 15.29 13.94 7.49
N LEU A 103 15.75 13.92 6.24
CA LEU A 103 17.16 14.02 5.86
C LEU A 103 17.40 15.22 4.95
N ASP A 104 18.63 15.73 4.92
CA ASP A 104 19.05 16.76 3.98
C ASP A 104 19.71 16.14 2.74
N ALA A 105 19.12 16.38 1.56
CA ALA A 105 19.56 15.79 0.30
C ALA A 105 20.93 16.31 -0.19
N ASN A 106 21.42 17.43 0.35
CA ASN A 106 22.71 18.00 -0.02
C ASN A 106 23.89 17.42 0.79
N SER A 107 23.62 16.91 1.99
CA SER A 107 24.63 16.38 2.91
C SER A 107 24.46 14.89 3.22
N GLY A 108 23.30 14.31 2.91
CA GLY A 108 22.94 12.93 3.26
C GLY A 108 22.77 12.72 4.77
N GLN A 109 22.60 13.79 5.55
CA GLN A 109 22.48 13.69 7.00
C GLN A 109 21.01 13.60 7.42
N VAL A 110 20.72 12.72 8.38
CA VAL A 110 19.44 12.70 9.08
C VAL A 110 19.35 13.95 9.95
N VAL A 111 18.37 14.80 9.66
CA VAL A 111 18.07 16.04 10.36
C VAL A 111 17.13 15.79 11.54
N ARG A 112 16.16 14.89 11.37
CA ARG A 112 15.13 14.64 12.39
C ARG A 112 14.54 13.24 12.28
N ARG A 113 14.10 12.70 13.42
CA ARG A 113 13.24 11.52 13.53
C ARG A 113 12.01 11.92 14.34
N ILE A 114 10.82 11.60 13.84
CA ILE A 114 9.54 12.00 14.41
C ILE A 114 8.73 10.73 14.60
N ALA A 115 8.54 10.31 15.85
CA ALA A 115 7.71 9.15 16.17
C ALA A 115 6.24 9.43 15.83
N VAL A 116 5.56 8.42 15.30
CA VAL A 116 4.12 8.38 15.07
C VAL A 116 3.53 7.14 15.74
N PHE A 117 2.21 6.96 15.68
CA PHE A 117 1.57 5.84 16.36
C PHE A 117 2.01 4.47 15.83
N ASP A 118 1.79 4.18 14.55
CA ASP A 118 2.11 2.88 13.95
C ASP A 118 2.15 2.98 12.41
N GLU A 119 3.07 2.26 11.77
CA GLU A 119 3.01 1.95 10.34
C GLU A 119 2.78 3.16 9.40
N PRO A 120 3.61 4.21 9.45
CA PRO A 120 3.52 5.33 8.50
C PRO A 120 3.80 4.83 7.07
N TYR A 121 2.97 5.23 6.11
CA TYR A 121 3.05 4.73 4.74
C TYR A 121 3.23 5.82 3.70
N GLY A 122 2.21 6.65 3.47
CA GLY A 122 2.23 7.73 2.49
C GLY A 122 2.55 9.07 3.14
N VAL A 123 3.29 9.93 2.44
CA VAL A 123 3.59 11.30 2.90
C VAL A 123 3.48 12.28 1.74
N VAL A 124 2.94 13.46 2.03
CA VAL A 124 2.94 14.64 1.16
C VAL A 124 3.31 15.89 1.95
N SER A 125 3.98 16.84 1.30
CA SER A 125 4.35 18.14 1.84
C SER A 125 3.35 19.22 1.43
N SER A 126 3.06 20.11 2.36
CA SER A 126 2.50 21.43 2.02
C SER A 126 3.45 22.23 1.15
N ALA A 127 2.90 23.13 0.34
CA ALA A 127 3.69 23.85 -0.65
C ALA A 127 4.70 24.85 -0.09
N ASP A 128 4.44 25.39 1.10
CA ASP A 128 5.38 26.22 1.83
C ASP A 128 6.37 25.39 2.68
N GLY A 129 6.23 24.06 2.69
CA GLY A 129 7.07 23.13 3.41
C GLY A 129 6.86 23.15 4.93
N LYS A 130 5.81 23.81 5.45
CA LYS A 130 5.59 23.90 6.91
C LYS A 130 4.98 22.64 7.53
N TYR A 131 4.20 21.92 6.75
CA TYR A 131 3.50 20.71 7.17
C TYR A 131 3.79 19.53 6.28
N LEU A 132 3.89 18.36 6.92
CA LEU A 132 3.77 17.05 6.29
C LEU A 132 2.42 16.44 6.70
N TYR A 133 1.75 15.80 5.76
CA TYR A 133 0.59 14.96 6.04
C TYR A 133 0.97 13.51 5.76
N VAL A 134 0.75 12.63 6.73
CA VAL A 134 1.22 11.25 6.70
C VAL A 134 0.07 10.30 7.00
N THR A 135 -0.12 9.29 6.15
CA THR A 135 -1.05 8.19 6.44
C THR A 135 -0.39 7.16 7.34
N LEU A 136 -1.11 6.73 8.36
CA LEU A 136 -0.79 5.58 9.19
C LEU A 136 -1.69 4.43 8.76
N GLU A 137 -1.10 3.34 8.28
CA GLU A 137 -1.85 2.19 7.78
C GLU A 137 -2.73 1.64 8.88
N TYR A 138 -2.13 1.13 9.94
CA TYR A 138 -2.86 0.80 11.16
C TYR A 138 -2.93 2.03 12.10
N PRO A 139 -4.10 2.41 12.65
CA PRO A 139 -5.42 1.82 12.45
C PRO A 139 -6.20 2.42 11.26
N GLY A 140 -5.63 3.40 10.57
CA GLY A 140 -6.29 4.18 9.50
C GLY A 140 -6.38 5.66 9.84
N GLN A 141 -5.24 6.27 10.13
CA GLN A 141 -5.14 7.67 10.55
C GLN A 141 -4.40 8.54 9.54
N VAL A 142 -4.60 9.85 9.64
CA VAL A 142 -3.72 10.85 9.04
C VAL A 142 -3.15 11.71 10.15
N VAL A 143 -1.83 11.90 10.14
CA VAL A 143 -1.14 12.79 11.08
C VAL A 143 -0.60 14.01 10.35
N LYS A 144 -0.73 15.17 11.00
CA LYS A 144 -0.19 16.45 10.52
C LYS A 144 1.01 16.80 11.36
N ILE A 145 2.16 16.93 10.71
CA ILE A 145 3.46 17.15 11.35
C ILE A 145 3.99 18.51 10.96
N SER A 146 4.36 19.34 11.93
CA SER A 146 5.07 20.59 11.67
C SER A 146 6.56 20.33 11.43
N THR A 147 7.07 20.82 10.31
CA THR A 147 8.48 20.68 9.93
C THR A 147 9.37 21.62 10.71
N GLU A 148 8.85 22.76 11.18
CA GLU A 148 9.56 23.73 12.00
C GLU A 148 9.95 23.10 13.35
N ASN A 149 8.95 22.66 14.11
CA ASN A 149 9.15 22.12 15.46
C ASN A 149 9.39 20.60 15.48
N GLY A 150 9.00 19.87 14.43
CA GLY A 150 9.31 18.45 14.27
C GLY A 150 8.44 17.54 15.11
N ARG A 151 7.17 17.89 15.25
CA ARG A 151 6.22 17.17 16.09
C ARG A 151 4.92 16.97 15.34
N VAL A 152 4.25 15.89 15.70
CA VAL A 152 2.84 15.68 15.36
C VAL A 152 2.03 16.76 16.08
N GLU A 153 1.32 17.57 15.31
CA GLU A 153 0.43 18.61 15.82
C GLU A 153 -1.01 18.10 15.94
N GLU A 154 -1.42 17.24 15.01
CA GLU A 154 -2.75 16.67 14.97
C GLU A 154 -2.71 15.21 14.50
N GLU A 155 -3.62 14.39 15.05
CA GLU A 155 -3.87 13.01 14.66
C GLU A 155 -5.36 12.83 14.38
N TRP A 156 -5.70 12.37 13.18
CA TRP A 156 -7.08 12.27 12.73
C TRP A 156 -7.45 10.82 12.40
N ASN A 157 -8.53 10.33 13.01
CA ASN A 157 -9.15 9.06 12.64
C ASN A 157 -9.98 9.27 11.37
N VAL A 158 -9.44 8.83 10.23
CA VAL A 158 -9.99 9.17 8.92
C VAL A 158 -10.68 7.97 8.27
N GLY A 159 -10.08 6.79 8.32
CA GLY A 159 -10.59 5.59 7.65
C GLY A 159 -10.01 4.33 8.25
N LYS A 160 -9.80 3.30 7.42
CA LYS A 160 -9.22 2.01 7.82
C LYS A 160 -8.06 1.65 6.91
N MET A 161 -6.95 1.17 7.47
CA MET A 161 -5.81 0.67 6.69
C MET A 161 -5.38 1.67 5.60
N LEU A 162 -5.05 2.91 5.98
CA LEU A 162 -4.82 3.99 5.00
C LEU A 162 -3.41 3.90 4.40
N ARG A 163 -3.30 3.98 3.07
CA ARG A 163 -1.97 4.01 2.40
C ARG A 163 -1.79 5.23 1.51
N GLY A 164 -2.59 5.38 0.47
CA GLY A 164 -2.45 6.47 -0.49
C GLY A 164 -2.82 7.81 0.14
N ILE A 165 -2.08 8.86 -0.23
CA ILE A 165 -2.38 10.24 0.16
C ILE A 165 -1.96 11.21 -0.95
N ALA A 166 -2.83 12.17 -1.25
CA ALA A 166 -2.54 13.28 -2.14
C ALA A 166 -3.08 14.59 -1.55
N LEU A 167 -2.37 15.69 -1.79
CA LEU A 167 -2.75 17.04 -1.39
C LEU A 167 -3.16 17.85 -2.62
N SER A 168 -4.32 18.50 -2.56
CA SER A 168 -4.84 19.34 -3.64
C SER A 168 -3.97 20.56 -3.90
N ALA A 169 -4.05 21.08 -5.13
CA ALA A 169 -3.35 22.30 -5.56
C ALA A 169 -3.61 23.49 -4.61
N ASP A 170 -4.86 23.66 -4.16
CA ASP A 170 -5.27 24.73 -3.24
C ASP A 170 -4.83 24.53 -1.78
N GLN A 171 -4.16 23.40 -1.49
CA GLN A 171 -3.66 23.01 -0.15
C GLN A 171 -4.77 22.80 0.90
N GLN A 172 -6.04 22.73 0.48
CA GLN A 172 -7.18 22.62 1.41
C GLN A 172 -7.67 21.18 1.62
N ARG A 173 -7.35 20.27 0.71
CA ARG A 173 -7.96 18.93 0.68
C ARG A 173 -6.90 17.85 0.55
N LEU A 174 -7.03 16.84 1.39
CA LEU A 174 -6.34 15.57 1.24
C LEU A 174 -7.29 14.56 0.60
N TYR A 175 -6.73 13.71 -0.24
CA TYR A 175 -7.40 12.52 -0.77
C TYR A 175 -6.62 11.31 -0.29
N VAL A 176 -7.27 10.41 0.44
CA VAL A 176 -6.63 9.21 0.98
C VAL A 176 -7.32 7.93 0.53
N THR A 177 -6.55 6.85 0.40
CA THR A 177 -7.09 5.54 0.02
C THR A 177 -7.14 4.58 1.19
N GLU A 178 -8.30 3.95 1.39
CA GLU A 178 -8.38 2.72 2.18
C GLU A 178 -7.79 1.58 1.37
N TYR A 179 -6.71 0.98 1.89
CA TYR A 179 -5.90 0.02 1.17
C TYR A 179 -6.70 -1.21 0.73
N LEU A 180 -7.48 -1.80 1.62
CA LEU A 180 -8.14 -3.09 1.39
C LEU A 180 -9.50 -2.99 0.66
N THR A 181 -10.08 -1.80 0.55
CA THR A 181 -11.42 -1.57 -0.04
C THR A 181 -11.38 -0.69 -1.29
N ALA A 182 -10.24 -0.05 -1.56
CA ALA A 182 -10.08 0.96 -2.59
C ALA A 182 -11.02 2.15 -2.47
N ASN A 183 -11.61 2.40 -1.30
CA ASN A 183 -12.36 3.61 -1.02
C ASN A 183 -11.42 4.82 -1.07
N VAL A 184 -11.92 5.94 -1.59
CA VAL A 184 -11.20 7.23 -1.56
C VAL A 184 -11.96 8.18 -0.68
N LEU A 185 -11.29 8.76 0.31
CA LEU A 185 -11.86 9.73 1.24
C LEU A 185 -11.29 11.12 0.93
N GLU A 186 -12.16 12.11 0.80
CA GLU A 186 -11.76 13.52 0.80
C GLU A 186 -11.75 14.02 2.24
N VAL A 187 -10.65 14.63 2.66
CA VAL A 187 -10.40 15.07 4.03
C VAL A 187 -9.98 16.54 4.00
N SER A 188 -10.54 17.34 4.89
CA SER A 188 -10.09 18.71 5.12
C SER A 188 -8.67 18.72 5.70
N ALA A 189 -7.76 19.46 5.06
CA ALA A 189 -6.39 19.62 5.56
C ALA A 189 -6.30 20.57 6.77
N GLU A 190 -7.37 21.32 7.06
CA GLU A 190 -7.45 22.24 8.19
C GLU A 190 -7.66 21.48 9.51
N ASP A 191 -8.65 20.56 9.53
CA ASP A 191 -9.19 19.96 10.75
C ASP A 191 -9.38 18.44 10.68
N GLY A 192 -8.95 17.79 9.60
CA GLY A 192 -9.01 16.34 9.46
C GLY A 192 -10.40 15.76 9.22
N LYS A 193 -11.41 16.61 9.01
CA LYS A 193 -12.78 16.14 8.81
C LYS A 193 -12.93 15.46 7.46
N VAL A 194 -13.49 14.25 7.45
CA VAL A 194 -13.88 13.57 6.20
C VAL A 194 -15.10 14.28 5.60
N LEU A 195 -14.93 14.81 4.40
CA LEU A 195 -15.94 15.62 3.71
C LEU A 195 -16.88 14.78 2.86
N GLN A 196 -16.35 13.77 2.19
CA GLN A 196 -17.09 12.84 1.32
C GLN A 196 -16.23 11.63 0.94
N GLN A 197 -16.83 10.66 0.27
CA GLN A 197 -16.14 9.44 -0.18
C GLN A 197 -16.55 8.95 -1.57
N TRP A 198 -15.65 8.21 -2.23
CA TRP A 198 -15.91 7.44 -3.44
C TRP A 198 -15.64 5.95 -3.19
N PRO A 199 -16.66 5.20 -2.73
CA PRO A 199 -16.51 3.78 -2.43
C PRO A 199 -15.96 2.97 -3.59
N GLY A 200 -15.08 2.01 -3.28
CA GLY A 200 -14.71 0.95 -4.21
C GLY A 200 -15.85 -0.06 -4.41
N SER A 201 -15.71 -0.93 -5.41
CA SER A 201 -16.56 -2.12 -5.52
C SER A 201 -16.26 -3.09 -4.37
N SER A 202 -17.23 -3.95 -4.02
CA SER A 202 -17.00 -5.05 -3.06
C SER A 202 -15.85 -5.99 -3.45
N THR A 203 -15.44 -5.97 -4.71
CA THR A 203 -14.30 -6.76 -5.23
C THR A 203 -13.01 -5.95 -5.36
N ASP A 204 -13.00 -4.64 -5.15
CA ASP A 204 -11.79 -3.82 -5.30
C ASP A 204 -10.92 -3.92 -4.05
N ASN A 205 -9.62 -4.13 -4.23
CA ASN A 205 -8.64 -4.37 -3.19
C ASN A 205 -7.28 -3.74 -3.53
N LEU A 206 -6.46 -3.54 -2.51
CA LEU A 206 -5.06 -3.11 -2.58
C LEU A 206 -4.81 -1.77 -3.30
N ALA A 207 -5.59 -0.72 -2.99
CA ALA A 207 -5.35 0.64 -3.47
C ALA A 207 -4.28 1.36 -2.64
N ARG A 208 -3.03 1.33 -3.10
CA ARG A 208 -1.88 1.88 -2.37
C ARG A 208 -1.67 3.38 -2.54
N GLN A 209 -2.29 3.96 -3.57
CA GLN A 209 -2.00 5.31 -4.03
C GLN A 209 -3.23 5.98 -4.63
N VAL A 210 -3.22 7.30 -4.62
CA VAL A 210 -4.15 8.16 -5.33
C VAL A 210 -3.35 9.30 -5.96
N ILE A 211 -3.55 9.52 -7.25
CA ILE A 211 -2.81 10.52 -8.01
C ILE A 211 -3.78 11.54 -8.56
N LEU A 212 -3.55 12.81 -8.25
CA LEU A 212 -4.39 13.91 -8.72
C LEU A 212 -3.94 14.37 -10.10
N HIS A 213 -4.90 14.67 -10.96
CA HIS A 213 -4.61 15.35 -12.21
C HIS A 213 -4.14 16.79 -11.91
N PRO A 214 -3.13 17.34 -12.63
CA PRO A 214 -2.55 18.65 -12.31
C PRO A 214 -3.53 19.83 -12.40
N SER A 215 -4.48 19.81 -13.33
CA SER A 215 -5.45 20.90 -13.54
C SER A 215 -6.93 20.53 -13.52
N GLN A 216 -7.30 19.32 -13.93
CA GLN A 216 -8.67 18.82 -13.94
C GLN A 216 -9.05 18.20 -12.58
N PRO A 217 -10.34 18.22 -12.19
CA PRO A 217 -10.80 17.63 -10.95
C PRO A 217 -10.90 16.10 -11.07
N LYS A 218 -9.77 15.43 -11.26
CA LYS A 218 -9.68 13.99 -11.51
C LYS A 218 -8.64 13.35 -10.59
N ALA A 219 -8.90 12.12 -10.19
CA ALA A 219 -7.96 11.28 -9.46
C ALA A 219 -7.84 9.89 -10.08
N TYR A 220 -6.65 9.31 -10.03
CA TYR A 220 -6.31 7.99 -10.55
C TYR A 220 -5.89 7.07 -9.40
N VAL A 221 -6.52 5.90 -9.33
CA VAL A 221 -6.35 4.94 -8.22
C VAL A 221 -5.97 3.58 -8.80
N PRO A 222 -4.67 3.23 -8.86
CA PRO A 222 -4.24 1.89 -9.20
C PRO A 222 -4.63 0.93 -8.05
N HIS A 223 -5.29 -0.16 -8.40
CA HIS A 223 -5.75 -1.18 -7.46
C HIS A 223 -5.98 -2.50 -8.19
N ILE A 224 -6.20 -3.58 -7.45
CA ILE A 224 -6.63 -4.85 -8.04
C ILE A 224 -8.11 -5.09 -7.77
N ARG A 225 -8.74 -5.88 -8.63
CA ARG A 225 -10.00 -6.55 -8.32
C ARG A 225 -9.67 -7.95 -7.82
N SER A 226 -10.26 -8.36 -6.71
CA SER A 226 -10.21 -9.70 -6.12
C SER A 226 -11.62 -10.30 -6.07
N ARG A 227 -12.00 -11.07 -7.09
CA ARG A 227 -13.26 -11.81 -7.11
C ARG A 227 -13.12 -13.09 -6.29
N ILE A 228 -13.72 -13.07 -5.11
CA ILE A 228 -13.59 -14.13 -4.11
C ILE A 228 -14.51 -15.35 -4.29
N THR A 229 -15.41 -15.32 -5.27
CA THR A 229 -16.43 -16.38 -5.46
C THR A 229 -15.97 -17.54 -6.35
N ALA A 230 -14.67 -17.65 -6.64
CA ALA A 230 -14.12 -18.67 -7.54
C ALA A 230 -12.72 -19.09 -7.10
N ALA A 231 -12.47 -20.41 -7.09
CA ALA A 231 -11.20 -21.04 -6.72
C ALA A 231 -10.14 -21.02 -7.84
N HIS A 232 -10.25 -20.11 -8.81
CA HIS A 232 -9.31 -19.98 -9.93
C HIS A 232 -8.97 -18.51 -10.19
N GLY A 233 -7.74 -18.24 -10.61
CA GLY A 233 -7.28 -16.86 -10.84
C GLY A 233 -7.80 -16.25 -12.14
N ASN A 234 -8.12 -17.07 -13.15
CA ASN A 234 -8.65 -16.59 -14.43
C ASN A 234 -9.96 -15.83 -14.21
N GLY A 235 -10.03 -14.56 -14.59
CA GLY A 235 -11.25 -13.79 -14.39
C GLY A 235 -11.35 -13.17 -12.99
N SER A 236 -10.49 -13.56 -12.04
CA SER A 236 -10.72 -13.30 -10.61
C SER A 236 -9.85 -12.21 -10.05
N ILE A 237 -8.56 -12.23 -10.34
CA ILE A 237 -7.60 -11.21 -9.91
C ILE A 237 -7.14 -10.41 -11.13
N PHE A 238 -7.42 -9.11 -11.15
CA PHE A 238 -7.01 -8.24 -12.25
C PHE A 238 -6.60 -6.85 -11.80
N PRO A 239 -5.62 -6.23 -12.49
CA PRO A 239 -5.29 -4.85 -12.26
C PRO A 239 -6.34 -3.92 -12.87
N TYR A 240 -6.62 -2.86 -12.12
CA TYR A 240 -7.49 -1.77 -12.49
C TYR A 240 -6.79 -0.44 -12.27
N VAL A 241 -7.25 0.56 -13.02
CA VAL A 241 -7.11 1.97 -12.66
C VAL A 241 -8.52 2.53 -12.49
N GLY A 242 -8.84 2.99 -11.28
CA GLY A 242 -10.04 3.77 -11.03
C GLY A 242 -9.79 5.22 -11.42
N VAL A 243 -10.66 5.80 -12.24
CA VAL A 243 -10.66 7.23 -12.56
C VAL A 243 -11.85 7.87 -11.87
N ILE A 244 -11.57 8.80 -10.96
CA ILE A 244 -12.58 9.45 -10.12
C ILE A 244 -12.73 10.89 -10.57
N THR A 245 -13.96 11.32 -10.79
CA THR A 245 -14.31 12.73 -10.94
C THR A 245 -14.51 13.34 -9.56
N LEU A 246 -13.64 14.28 -9.21
CA LEU A 246 -13.69 15.01 -7.95
C LEU A 246 -14.75 16.12 -8.06
N THR A 247 -15.69 16.14 -7.12
CA THR A 247 -16.75 17.14 -7.05
C THR A 247 -16.62 17.91 -5.75
N PRO A 248 -17.02 19.19 -5.67
CA PRO A 248 -17.15 19.85 -4.38
C PRO A 248 -18.08 19.05 -3.45
N PRO A 249 -17.80 18.96 -2.15
CA PRO A 249 -18.68 18.28 -1.21
C PRO A 249 -20.04 18.98 -1.17
N ALA A 250 -21.10 18.19 -0.99
CA ALA A 250 -22.43 18.73 -0.72
C ALA A 250 -22.44 19.51 0.60
N ALA A 251 -23.44 20.38 0.80
CA ALA A 251 -23.61 21.10 2.07
C ALA A 251 -23.58 20.11 3.25
N ALA A 252 -22.96 20.53 4.36
CA ALA A 252 -22.59 19.66 5.47
C ALA A 252 -23.74 18.74 5.93
N ASP A 253 -23.55 17.44 5.73
CA ASP A 253 -24.40 16.39 6.30
C ASP A 253 -23.88 16.05 7.71
N THR A 254 -24.80 15.89 8.66
CA THR A 254 -24.51 15.52 10.06
C THR A 254 -24.63 14.02 10.31
N SER A 255 -24.71 13.21 9.26
CA SER A 255 -24.78 11.75 9.37
C SER A 255 -23.48 11.14 9.91
N ALA A 256 -23.59 9.93 10.50
CA ALA A 256 -22.47 9.23 11.14
C ALA A 256 -21.48 8.60 10.13
N GLN A 257 -21.75 8.68 8.84
CA GLN A 257 -20.89 8.18 7.76
C GLN A 257 -20.68 9.31 6.75
N PRO A 258 -19.47 9.48 6.20
CA PRO A 258 -19.23 10.51 5.21
C PRO A 258 -20.13 10.30 3.99
N PRO A 259 -20.74 11.37 3.44
CA PRO A 259 -21.62 11.24 2.30
C PRO A 259 -20.86 10.70 1.09
N THR A 260 -21.51 9.82 0.32
CA THR A 260 -20.99 9.41 -0.99
C THR A 260 -21.02 10.60 -1.94
N ALA A 261 -19.87 10.90 -2.55
CA ALA A 261 -19.74 11.99 -3.51
C ALA A 261 -20.62 11.77 -4.75
N SER A 262 -21.06 12.87 -5.37
CA SER A 262 -21.87 12.81 -6.60
C SER A 262 -21.04 12.55 -7.86
N GLY A 263 -19.72 12.66 -7.77
CA GLY A 263 -18.79 12.40 -8.87
C GLY A 263 -18.74 10.93 -9.29
N THR A 264 -18.37 10.69 -10.55
CA THR A 264 -18.25 9.33 -11.11
C THR A 264 -16.98 8.63 -10.67
N ARG A 265 -17.04 7.30 -10.59
CA ARG A 265 -15.87 6.41 -10.48
C ARG A 265 -15.89 5.41 -11.63
N THR A 266 -15.06 5.66 -12.65
CA THR A 266 -14.91 4.78 -13.80
C THR A 266 -13.82 3.74 -13.50
N ARG A 267 -14.15 2.45 -13.64
CA ARG A 267 -13.20 1.35 -13.42
C ARG A 267 -12.65 0.86 -14.75
N LEU A 268 -11.36 1.11 -15.00
CA LEU A 268 -10.70 0.69 -16.23
C LEU A 268 -9.93 -0.62 -16.01
N PRO A 269 -10.38 -1.75 -16.56
CA PRO A 269 -9.64 -3.02 -16.51
C PRO A 269 -8.37 -2.92 -17.36
N MET A 270 -7.20 -3.14 -16.74
CA MET A 270 -5.92 -2.98 -17.45
C MET A 270 -5.53 -4.20 -18.31
N ASP A 271 -6.17 -5.34 -18.10
CA ASP A 271 -5.95 -6.57 -18.89
C ASP A 271 -6.58 -6.53 -20.28
N THR A 272 -7.57 -5.67 -20.50
CA THR A 272 -8.22 -5.46 -21.81
C THR A 272 -7.89 -4.11 -22.44
N PHE A 273 -7.21 -3.23 -21.70
CA PHE A 273 -6.93 -1.85 -22.08
C PHE A 273 -6.21 -1.69 -23.43
N ARG A 274 -5.39 -2.68 -23.81
CA ARG A 274 -4.65 -2.72 -25.09
C ARG A 274 -4.96 -3.96 -25.93
N GLY A 275 -6.10 -4.60 -25.70
CA GLY A 275 -6.41 -5.96 -26.18
C GLY A 275 -6.10 -7.02 -25.12
N ALA A 276 -6.07 -8.30 -25.50
CA ALA A 276 -6.01 -9.46 -24.58
C ALA A 276 -4.64 -9.72 -23.92
N ARG A 277 -3.89 -8.66 -23.57
CA ARG A 277 -2.61 -8.77 -22.86
C ARG A 277 -2.81 -8.54 -21.38
N VAL A 278 -2.74 -9.61 -20.61
CA VAL A 278 -2.87 -9.57 -19.15
C VAL A 278 -1.61 -8.99 -18.53
N VAL A 279 -1.82 -8.07 -17.60
CA VAL A 279 -0.81 -7.55 -16.66
C VAL A 279 -1.32 -7.83 -15.25
N ALA A 280 -0.47 -7.68 -14.23
CA ALA A 280 -0.89 -7.87 -12.84
C ALA A 280 -0.26 -6.88 -11.86
N ASN A 281 -1.01 -6.61 -10.78
CA ASN A 281 -0.64 -5.70 -9.70
C ASN A 281 -0.27 -4.30 -10.20
N SER A 282 -1.27 -3.54 -10.68
CA SER A 282 -1.07 -2.11 -10.92
C SER A 282 -0.59 -1.45 -9.62
N TRP A 283 0.53 -0.73 -9.70
CA TRP A 283 1.22 -0.24 -8.52
C TRP A 283 1.11 1.28 -8.39
N GLU A 284 1.46 2.01 -9.45
CA GLU A 284 1.45 3.47 -9.48
C GLU A 284 1.01 4.00 -10.84
N VAL A 285 0.45 5.21 -10.84
CA VAL A 285 0.19 6.03 -12.02
C VAL A 285 1.03 7.31 -11.92
N ALA A 286 1.69 7.74 -13.00
CA ALA A 286 2.20 9.09 -13.13
C ALA A 286 1.39 9.85 -14.18
N VAL A 287 1.18 11.15 -13.98
CA VAL A 287 0.52 12.04 -14.93
C VAL A 287 1.51 13.10 -15.37
N SER A 288 1.53 13.43 -16.66
CA SER A 288 2.42 14.46 -17.20
C SER A 288 2.06 15.85 -16.63
N PRO A 289 3.02 16.77 -16.50
CA PRO A 289 2.74 18.12 -16.00
C PRO A 289 1.66 18.87 -16.78
N ASP A 290 1.55 18.62 -18.09
CA ASP A 290 0.50 19.19 -18.95
C ASP A 290 -0.87 18.48 -18.82
N GLY A 291 -0.95 17.39 -18.06
CA GLY A 291 -2.17 16.62 -17.83
C GLY A 291 -2.64 15.77 -19.01
N GLN A 292 -1.83 15.59 -20.05
CA GLN A 292 -2.28 14.92 -21.29
C GLN A 292 -1.91 13.44 -21.36
N THR A 293 -0.93 12.98 -20.58
CA THR A 293 -0.42 11.60 -20.63
C THR A 293 -0.38 10.99 -19.24
N ALA A 294 -0.75 9.73 -19.14
CA ALA A 294 -0.62 8.90 -17.95
C ALA A 294 0.27 7.69 -18.22
N TRP A 295 1.06 7.28 -17.23
CA TRP A 295 1.86 6.06 -17.24
C TRP A 295 1.48 5.18 -16.06
N VAL A 296 1.14 3.92 -16.31
CA VAL A 296 0.73 2.94 -15.29
C VAL A 296 1.75 1.82 -15.26
N ILE A 297 2.30 1.52 -14.07
CA ILE A 297 3.25 0.42 -13.87
C ILE A 297 2.58 -0.79 -13.21
N PHE A 298 3.06 -1.99 -13.57
CA PHE A 298 2.52 -3.27 -13.13
C PHE A 298 3.61 -4.12 -12.46
N GLY A 299 3.56 -4.18 -11.14
CA GLY A 299 4.61 -4.74 -10.30
C GLY A 299 4.82 -6.25 -10.45
N ALA A 300 3.81 -7.00 -10.93
CA ALA A 300 3.95 -8.46 -11.06
C ALA A 300 4.35 -8.92 -12.46
N THR A 301 4.30 -8.03 -13.46
CA THR A 301 4.59 -8.38 -14.86
C THR A 301 5.68 -7.54 -15.50
N ASP A 302 6.26 -6.61 -14.76
CA ASP A 302 7.37 -5.75 -15.20
C ASP A 302 6.99 -4.95 -16.46
N ASP A 303 5.75 -4.45 -16.47
CA ASP A 303 5.17 -3.69 -17.56
C ASP A 303 4.90 -2.24 -17.16
N LEU A 304 5.00 -1.37 -18.15
CA LEU A 304 4.42 -0.03 -18.14
C LEU A 304 3.47 0.12 -19.33
N TYR A 305 2.32 0.74 -19.09
CA TYR A 305 1.42 1.24 -20.13
C TYR A 305 1.41 2.76 -20.14
N ALA A 306 1.58 3.35 -21.32
CA ALA A 306 1.37 4.77 -21.57
C ALA A 306 -0.04 4.96 -22.14
N ALA A 307 -0.73 6.03 -21.72
CA ALA A 307 -2.08 6.36 -22.14
C ALA A 307 -2.24 7.87 -22.34
N ASN A 308 -2.98 8.26 -23.36
CA ASN A 308 -3.48 9.63 -23.48
C ASN A 308 -4.66 9.81 -22.52
N ILE A 309 -4.70 10.94 -21.82
CA ILE A 309 -5.85 11.37 -21.01
C ILE A 309 -6.80 12.10 -21.95
N VAL A 310 -8.00 11.54 -22.16
CA VAL A 310 -8.96 12.04 -23.15
C VAL A 310 -10.14 12.75 -22.46
N ASP A 311 -10.72 12.12 -21.45
CA ASP A 311 -11.86 12.61 -20.65
C ASP A 311 -12.98 13.27 -21.48
N ASP A 312 -13.45 12.58 -22.53
CA ASP A 312 -14.51 13.08 -23.42
C ASP A 312 -15.94 12.77 -22.93
N GLY A 313 -16.09 12.33 -21.68
CA GLY A 313 -17.35 11.87 -21.09
C GLY A 313 -17.73 10.42 -21.42
N HIS A 314 -16.97 9.73 -22.28
CA HIS A 314 -17.15 8.31 -22.60
C HIS A 314 -15.88 7.49 -22.36
N GLN A 315 -14.72 8.07 -22.65
CA GLN A 315 -13.41 7.46 -22.48
C GLN A 315 -12.53 8.34 -21.61
N GLU A 316 -12.08 7.78 -20.48
CA GLU A 316 -11.19 8.48 -19.54
C GLU A 316 -9.73 8.41 -20.03
N LEU A 317 -9.26 7.22 -20.39
CA LEU A 317 -7.89 6.94 -20.87
C LEU A 317 -7.91 6.18 -22.19
N GLN A 318 -6.98 6.53 -23.07
CA GLN A 318 -6.75 5.84 -24.34
C GLN A 318 -5.33 5.27 -24.37
N TYR A 319 -5.20 3.97 -24.60
CA TYR A 319 -3.90 3.32 -24.73
C TYR A 319 -3.04 3.97 -25.83
N ALA A 320 -1.79 4.29 -25.51
CA ALA A 320 -0.84 4.92 -26.42
C ALA A 320 0.41 4.04 -26.66
N GLY A 321 0.85 3.27 -25.66
CA GLY A 321 2.08 2.51 -25.78
C GLY A 321 2.37 1.60 -24.60
N THR A 322 3.43 0.80 -24.75
CA THR A 322 3.90 -0.09 -23.69
C THR A 322 5.40 -0.08 -23.63
N LEU A 323 5.94 -0.35 -22.46
CA LEU A 323 7.35 -0.55 -22.24
C LEU A 323 7.52 -1.73 -21.28
N LYS A 324 8.52 -2.56 -21.54
CA LYS A 324 9.02 -3.51 -20.55
C LYS A 324 10.07 -2.82 -19.71
N VAL A 325 9.93 -2.93 -18.39
CA VAL A 325 10.80 -2.27 -17.41
C VAL A 325 11.48 -3.33 -16.55
N GLY A 326 12.27 -2.89 -15.56
CA GLY A 326 12.90 -3.78 -14.61
C GLY A 326 11.90 -4.48 -13.68
N ARG A 327 12.40 -5.37 -12.83
CA ARG A 327 11.61 -6.22 -11.96
C ARG A 327 10.89 -5.45 -10.88
N ASN A 328 9.60 -5.74 -10.73
CA ASN A 328 8.72 -5.19 -9.72
C ASN A 328 8.80 -3.66 -9.67
N PRO A 329 8.41 -2.97 -10.75
CA PRO A 329 8.35 -1.51 -10.74
C PRO A 329 7.36 -1.07 -9.67
N ARG A 330 7.83 -0.25 -8.72
CA ARG A 330 7.03 0.22 -7.58
C ARG A 330 6.92 1.74 -7.50
N ALA A 331 7.68 2.48 -8.31
CA ALA A 331 7.38 3.88 -8.49
C ALA A 331 7.63 4.40 -9.90
N VAL A 332 6.86 5.40 -10.31
CA VAL A 332 6.99 6.12 -11.58
C VAL A 332 6.71 7.61 -11.37
N ARG A 333 7.58 8.50 -11.85
CA ARG A 333 7.43 9.95 -11.75
C ARG A 333 7.89 10.65 -13.03
N VAL A 334 7.25 11.76 -13.36
CA VAL A 334 7.64 12.63 -14.48
C VAL A 334 8.37 13.85 -13.91
N THR A 335 9.48 14.25 -14.52
CA THR A 335 10.17 15.49 -14.12
C THR A 335 9.26 16.71 -14.34
N PRO A 336 9.37 17.77 -13.52
CA PRO A 336 8.51 18.95 -13.64
C PRO A 336 8.52 19.63 -15.03
N ASP A 337 9.64 19.53 -15.75
CA ASP A 337 9.80 20.03 -17.12
C ASP A 337 9.14 19.16 -18.20
N GLY A 338 8.59 17.99 -17.82
CA GLY A 338 7.93 17.04 -18.72
C GLY A 338 8.88 16.26 -19.64
N ARG A 339 10.20 16.31 -19.40
CA ARG A 339 11.20 15.75 -20.33
C ARG A 339 11.64 14.33 -20.01
N GLN A 340 11.54 13.91 -18.75
CA GLN A 340 11.99 12.59 -18.32
C GLN A 340 10.91 11.86 -17.52
N LEU A 341 10.88 10.54 -17.68
CA LEU A 341 10.12 9.62 -16.86
C LEU A 341 11.10 8.78 -16.05
N LEU A 342 10.99 8.83 -14.73
CA LEU A 342 11.81 8.05 -13.80
C LEU A 342 11.01 6.85 -13.29
N ILE A 343 11.60 5.65 -13.32
CA ILE A 343 10.97 4.40 -12.88
C ILE A 343 11.89 3.70 -11.88
N TYR A 344 11.34 3.39 -10.71
CA TYR A 344 12.02 2.62 -9.67
C TYR A 344 11.62 1.14 -9.75
N ASN A 345 12.60 0.29 -10.09
CA ASN A 345 12.47 -1.15 -10.19
C ASN A 345 12.96 -1.80 -8.87
N ALA A 346 12.04 -2.07 -7.96
CA ALA A 346 12.38 -2.37 -6.56
C ALA A 346 13.17 -3.69 -6.39
N LEU A 347 12.93 -4.68 -7.26
CA LEU A 347 13.64 -5.98 -7.18
C LEU A 347 14.90 -6.06 -8.05
N ASP A 348 15.15 -5.04 -8.87
CA ASP A 348 16.45 -4.86 -9.52
C ASP A 348 17.33 -3.85 -8.75
N PHE A 349 16.77 -3.15 -7.75
CA PHE A 349 17.46 -2.09 -7.00
C PHE A 349 18.01 -0.98 -7.91
N GLU A 350 17.21 -0.59 -8.90
CA GLU A 350 17.61 0.39 -9.91
C GLU A 350 16.54 1.48 -10.12
N LEU A 351 17.02 2.72 -10.27
CA LEU A 351 16.27 3.84 -10.79
C LEU A 351 16.69 4.05 -12.25
N VAL A 352 15.71 4.12 -13.16
CA VAL A 352 15.94 4.26 -14.60
C VAL A 352 15.20 5.49 -15.12
N ALA A 353 15.88 6.30 -15.92
CA ALA A 353 15.35 7.48 -16.58
C ALA A 353 15.10 7.21 -18.06
N TYR A 354 13.93 7.60 -18.54
CA TYR A 354 13.53 7.54 -19.94
C TYR A 354 13.25 8.95 -20.47
N GLU A 355 13.69 9.24 -21.69
CA GLU A 355 13.35 10.48 -22.39
C GLU A 355 11.89 10.47 -22.86
N LEU A 356 11.18 11.59 -22.69
CA LEU A 356 9.82 11.80 -23.19
C LEU A 356 9.81 12.64 -24.47
N PRO A 357 8.93 12.32 -25.45
CA PRO A 357 7.91 11.26 -25.42
C PRO A 357 8.39 9.89 -25.94
N SER A 358 9.67 9.74 -26.30
CA SER A 358 10.18 8.57 -27.02
C SER A 358 10.21 7.28 -26.18
N LEU A 359 10.22 7.42 -24.85
CA LEU A 359 10.47 6.33 -23.89
C LEU A 359 11.80 5.59 -24.14
N THR A 360 12.80 6.32 -24.63
CA THR A 360 14.16 5.80 -24.79
C THR A 360 14.88 5.89 -23.46
N GLU A 361 15.49 4.80 -22.99
CA GLU A 361 16.32 4.81 -21.79
C GLU A 361 17.54 5.71 -21.99
N ILE A 362 17.75 6.65 -21.06
CA ILE A 362 18.85 7.63 -21.13
C ILE A 362 19.83 7.53 -19.96
N ALA A 363 19.41 6.95 -18.84
CA ALA A 363 20.27 6.69 -17.70
C ALA A 363 19.67 5.59 -16.81
N GLY A 364 20.53 4.84 -16.13
CA GLY A 364 20.16 3.89 -15.09
C GLY A 364 21.19 3.93 -13.98
N ALA A 365 20.75 3.81 -12.73
CA ALA A 365 21.63 3.79 -11.58
C ALA A 365 21.09 2.88 -10.48
N SER A 366 21.99 2.15 -9.82
CA SER A 366 21.65 1.39 -8.62
C SER A 366 21.22 2.33 -7.49
N VAL A 367 20.06 2.06 -6.90
CA VAL A 367 19.60 2.77 -5.69
C VAL A 367 20.38 2.33 -4.47
N THR A 368 20.79 1.08 -4.39
CA THR A 368 21.52 0.49 -3.26
C THR A 368 22.22 -0.79 -3.71
N ASP A 369 23.20 -1.22 -2.93
CA ASP A 369 23.75 -2.56 -3.08
C ASP A 369 22.70 -3.60 -2.66
N HIS A 370 22.70 -4.76 -3.31
CA HIS A 370 21.69 -5.77 -3.06
C HIS A 370 21.77 -6.31 -1.61
N PRO A 371 20.77 -6.05 -0.74
CA PRO A 371 20.89 -6.32 0.69
C PRO A 371 20.57 -7.78 1.06
N LEU A 372 19.78 -8.47 0.23
CA LEU A 372 19.33 -9.83 0.53
C LEU A 372 20.31 -10.90 0.00
N PRO A 373 20.56 -11.98 0.77
CA PRO A 373 21.26 -13.16 0.27
C PRO A 373 20.55 -13.79 -0.94
N GLU A 374 21.30 -14.45 -1.82
CA GLU A 374 20.80 -14.99 -3.09
C GLU A 374 19.54 -15.90 -2.97
N PRO A 375 19.41 -16.81 -1.98
CA PRO A 375 18.17 -17.59 -1.84
C PRO A 375 16.93 -16.72 -1.52
N LEU A 376 17.06 -15.74 -0.63
CA LEU A 376 15.96 -14.83 -0.28
C LEU A 376 15.61 -13.92 -1.46
N LYS A 377 16.62 -13.42 -2.17
CA LYS A 377 16.46 -12.64 -3.41
C LYS A 377 15.62 -13.40 -4.43
N LEU A 378 16.05 -14.62 -4.77
CA LEU A 378 15.35 -15.45 -5.76
C LEU A 378 13.93 -15.76 -5.30
N GLY A 379 13.75 -16.10 -4.02
CA GLY A 379 12.43 -16.34 -3.43
C GLY A 379 11.52 -15.13 -3.54
N LYS A 380 12.03 -13.94 -3.24
CA LYS A 380 11.30 -12.68 -3.36
C LYS A 380 10.91 -12.40 -4.81
N ILE A 381 11.82 -12.57 -5.77
CA ILE A 381 11.52 -12.43 -7.21
C ILE A 381 10.38 -13.37 -7.62
N LEU A 382 10.43 -14.63 -7.19
CA LEU A 382 9.38 -15.61 -7.49
C LEU A 382 8.04 -15.25 -6.83
N PHE A 383 8.08 -14.72 -5.61
CA PHE A 383 6.89 -14.34 -4.86
C PHE A 383 6.11 -13.17 -5.50
N TYR A 384 6.82 -12.19 -6.05
CA TYR A 384 6.21 -11.01 -6.66
C TYR A 384 5.88 -11.17 -8.15
N THR A 385 6.43 -12.18 -8.84
CA THR A 385 6.21 -12.33 -10.28
C THR A 385 4.93 -13.10 -10.61
N ALA A 386 4.20 -12.61 -11.61
CA ALA A 386 3.14 -13.32 -12.31
C ALA A 386 3.63 -13.95 -13.62
N LEU A 387 4.92 -13.82 -13.94
CA LEU A 387 5.51 -14.44 -15.13
C LEU A 387 5.70 -15.95 -14.93
N GLN A 388 5.87 -16.69 -16.03
CA GLN A 388 6.27 -18.10 -15.95
C GLN A 388 7.63 -18.22 -15.23
N PRO A 389 7.85 -19.24 -14.39
CA PRO A 389 7.00 -20.43 -14.21
C PRO A 389 5.82 -20.28 -13.23
N MET A 390 5.61 -19.12 -12.60
CA MET A 390 4.65 -18.93 -11.51
C MET A 390 3.19 -18.96 -11.97
N SER A 391 2.84 -18.19 -13.02
CA SER A 391 1.46 -18.15 -13.54
C SER A 391 1.43 -18.32 -15.06
N SER A 392 0.39 -18.98 -15.59
CA SER A 392 0.28 -19.20 -17.05
C SER A 392 -0.10 -17.97 -17.84
N ARG A 393 -0.98 -17.12 -17.30
CA ARG A 393 -1.51 -15.96 -18.01
C ARG A 393 -1.31 -14.65 -17.26
N GLN A 394 -0.32 -14.59 -16.38
CA GLN A 394 0.14 -13.33 -15.78
C GLN A 394 -0.92 -12.59 -14.94
N TRP A 395 -1.97 -13.27 -14.47
CA TRP A 395 -3.08 -12.64 -13.74
C TRP A 395 -2.82 -12.50 -12.23
N ILE A 396 -1.88 -13.26 -11.66
CA ILE A 396 -1.64 -13.31 -10.22
C ILE A 396 -0.17 -13.62 -9.91
N SER A 397 0.31 -13.07 -8.80
CA SER A 397 1.52 -13.48 -8.10
C SER A 397 1.17 -13.81 -6.63
N CYS A 398 2.06 -14.44 -5.86
CA CYS A 398 1.81 -14.64 -4.44
C CYS A 398 1.52 -13.31 -3.72
N SER A 399 2.21 -12.23 -4.12
CA SER A 399 1.99 -10.88 -3.58
C SER A 399 0.62 -10.24 -3.88
N SER A 400 -0.16 -10.83 -4.79
CA SER A 400 -1.53 -10.37 -5.07
C SER A 400 -2.51 -10.72 -3.94
N CYS A 401 -2.23 -11.77 -3.17
CA CYS A 401 -3.00 -12.18 -1.98
C CYS A 401 -2.21 -12.00 -0.69
N HIS A 402 -0.88 -12.06 -0.75
CA HIS A 402 0.00 -11.84 0.38
C HIS A 402 0.85 -10.57 0.20
N PRO A 403 0.23 -9.37 0.15
CA PRO A 403 0.96 -8.15 -0.14
C PRO A 403 1.99 -7.84 0.95
N ASP A 404 3.27 -7.83 0.56
CA ASP A 404 4.39 -7.56 1.47
C ASP A 404 4.43 -8.49 2.71
N GLY A 405 3.84 -9.69 2.57
CA GLY A 405 3.76 -10.71 3.61
C GLY A 405 2.51 -10.67 4.49
N ASP A 406 1.70 -9.62 4.38
CA ASP A 406 0.43 -9.50 5.09
C ASP A 406 -0.72 -10.23 4.38
N ALA A 407 -1.91 -10.26 4.99
CA ALA A 407 -3.12 -10.76 4.35
C ALA A 407 -3.78 -9.68 3.47
N ASP A 408 -4.41 -10.09 2.37
CA ASP A 408 -5.19 -9.20 1.49
C ASP A 408 -6.58 -8.81 2.05
N GLY A 409 -6.94 -9.25 3.26
CA GLY A 409 -8.22 -9.00 3.91
C GLY A 409 -9.41 -9.69 3.24
N ARG A 410 -9.19 -10.79 2.48
CA ARG A 410 -10.23 -11.49 1.72
C ARG A 410 -10.49 -12.91 2.21
N THR A 411 -11.77 -13.26 2.26
CA THR A 411 -12.22 -14.65 2.34
C THR A 411 -12.39 -15.17 0.93
N TRP A 412 -11.59 -16.14 0.52
CA TRP A 412 -11.64 -16.77 -0.79
C TRP A 412 -12.48 -18.04 -0.76
N GLN A 413 -13.27 -18.28 -1.82
CA GLN A 413 -13.84 -19.59 -2.09
C GLN A 413 -12.73 -20.50 -2.63
N GLN A 414 -12.24 -21.38 -1.78
CA GLN A 414 -11.27 -22.42 -2.15
C GLN A 414 -11.98 -23.76 -2.40
N PRO A 415 -11.29 -24.76 -3.00
CA PRO A 415 -11.86 -26.09 -3.17
C PRO A 415 -12.29 -26.75 -1.85
N GLU A 416 -11.66 -26.40 -0.74
CA GLU A 416 -11.93 -26.92 0.59
C GLU A 416 -13.10 -26.20 1.28
N GLY A 417 -13.41 -24.97 0.87
CA GLY A 417 -14.41 -24.11 1.50
C GLY A 417 -13.95 -22.65 1.55
N LEU A 418 -14.65 -21.83 2.34
CA LEU A 418 -14.26 -20.44 2.56
C LEU A 418 -13.00 -20.34 3.43
N ARG A 419 -11.97 -19.66 2.92
CA ARG A 419 -10.68 -19.47 3.59
C ARG A 419 -10.19 -18.03 3.50
N GLN A 420 -9.93 -17.42 4.64
CA GLN A 420 -9.24 -16.14 4.75
C GLN A 420 -7.76 -16.30 4.41
N THR A 421 -7.19 -15.32 3.73
CA THR A 421 -5.74 -15.30 3.51
C THR A 421 -5.03 -15.10 4.85
N GLN A 422 -4.04 -15.94 5.17
CA GLN A 422 -3.25 -15.82 6.40
C GLN A 422 -1.98 -14.97 6.15
N PRO A 423 -1.52 -14.17 7.12
CA PRO A 423 -0.23 -13.48 7.02
C PRO A 423 0.92 -14.50 7.07
N LEU A 424 2.08 -14.10 6.54
CA LEU A 424 3.29 -14.95 6.50
C LEU A 424 4.20 -14.73 7.72
N ALA A 425 3.92 -13.73 8.55
CA ALA A 425 4.71 -13.48 9.76
C ALA A 425 4.72 -14.72 10.66
N GLY A 426 5.92 -15.20 10.97
CA GLY A 426 6.12 -16.36 11.84
C GLY A 426 5.89 -17.73 11.21
N LEU A 427 5.63 -17.79 9.90
CA LEU A 427 5.33 -19.03 9.16
C LEU A 427 6.30 -20.16 9.49
N ALA A 428 7.60 -19.82 9.61
CA ALA A 428 8.68 -20.76 9.90
C ALA A 428 8.50 -21.60 11.19
N TRP A 429 7.63 -21.17 12.10
CA TRP A 429 7.40 -21.81 13.40
C TRP A 429 5.96 -22.24 13.65
N THR A 430 5.05 -21.98 12.71
CA THR A 430 3.61 -22.20 12.89
C THR A 430 3.03 -23.17 11.86
N HIS A 431 3.85 -24.11 11.36
CA HIS A 431 3.36 -25.22 10.56
C HIS A 431 2.41 -26.11 11.39
N PRO A 432 1.45 -26.83 10.78
CA PRO A 432 1.17 -26.93 9.34
C PRO A 432 0.61 -25.64 8.72
N LEU A 433 0.57 -25.59 7.38
CA LEU A 433 0.11 -24.42 6.65
C LEU A 433 -1.35 -24.59 6.20
N HIS A 434 -2.01 -23.44 5.95
CA HIS A 434 -3.45 -23.28 5.74
C HIS A 434 -4.31 -23.64 6.96
N TRP A 435 -5.52 -23.05 7.01
CA TRP A 435 -6.58 -23.42 7.97
C TRP A 435 -6.90 -24.91 7.99
N SER A 436 -6.72 -25.62 6.88
CA SER A 436 -7.06 -27.04 6.77
C SER A 436 -5.92 -27.98 7.21
N ALA A 437 -4.76 -27.44 7.60
CA ALA A 437 -3.53 -28.21 7.87
C ALA A 437 -3.15 -29.17 6.73
N ASP A 438 -3.31 -28.75 5.48
CA ASP A 438 -3.16 -29.62 4.30
C ASP A 438 -1.77 -29.53 3.65
N ARG A 439 -0.82 -28.87 4.32
CA ARG A 439 0.54 -28.60 3.83
C ARG A 439 1.51 -28.69 5.01
N ASP A 440 2.57 -29.50 4.89
CA ASP A 440 3.56 -29.65 5.96
C ASP A 440 4.81 -28.79 5.73
N GLU A 441 5.04 -28.31 4.51
CA GLU A 441 6.15 -27.43 4.14
C GLU A 441 5.74 -26.35 3.12
N VAL A 442 6.52 -25.27 2.98
CA VAL A 442 6.18 -24.19 2.02
C VAL A 442 6.34 -24.68 0.58
N GLN A 443 7.23 -25.64 0.33
CA GLN A 443 7.48 -26.18 -0.99
C GLN A 443 6.23 -26.84 -1.59
N ASP A 444 5.28 -27.27 -0.77
CA ASP A 444 3.98 -27.77 -1.21
C ASP A 444 3.11 -26.72 -1.90
N PHE A 445 3.44 -25.42 -1.81
CA PHE A 445 2.79 -24.38 -2.62
C PHE A 445 3.06 -24.53 -4.11
N GLU A 446 3.91 -25.48 -4.53
CA GLU A 446 3.94 -25.99 -5.91
C GLU A 446 2.53 -26.48 -6.36
N HIS A 447 1.72 -27.03 -5.45
CA HIS A 447 0.31 -27.36 -5.71
C HIS A 447 -0.51 -26.13 -6.08
N THR A 448 -0.24 -24.98 -5.47
CA THR A 448 -0.90 -23.70 -5.81
C THR A 448 -0.39 -23.14 -7.14
N VAL A 449 0.93 -23.20 -7.36
CA VAL A 449 1.58 -22.74 -8.60
C VAL A 449 1.05 -23.52 -9.80
N ARG A 450 1.04 -24.86 -9.74
CA ARG A 450 0.54 -25.71 -10.83
C ARG A 450 -0.98 -25.88 -10.85
N GLY A 451 -1.63 -25.60 -9.74
CA GLY A 451 -3.05 -25.82 -9.53
C GLY A 451 -3.95 -24.84 -10.27
N LYS A 452 -5.25 -24.92 -9.98
CA LYS A 452 -6.30 -24.15 -10.66
C LYS A 452 -6.13 -22.64 -10.52
N LEU A 453 -5.53 -22.18 -9.42
CA LEU A 453 -5.36 -20.76 -9.11
C LEU A 453 -4.37 -20.08 -10.05
N MET A 454 -3.12 -20.55 -10.11
CA MET A 454 -2.04 -19.88 -10.85
C MET A 454 -1.77 -20.52 -12.22
N GLN A 455 -1.97 -21.84 -12.35
CA GLN A 455 -1.77 -22.62 -13.57
C GLN A 455 -0.37 -22.46 -14.19
N GLY A 456 0.64 -22.14 -13.39
CA GLY A 456 2.04 -22.04 -13.79
C GLY A 456 2.62 -23.39 -14.24
N ARG A 457 3.78 -23.35 -14.90
CA ARG A 457 4.55 -24.57 -15.23
C ARG A 457 5.11 -25.27 -13.99
N GLY A 458 5.22 -24.54 -12.88
CA GLY A 458 5.77 -25.06 -11.64
C GLY A 458 7.27 -24.83 -11.51
N LEU A 459 7.72 -24.85 -10.26
CA LEU A 459 9.08 -24.63 -9.83
C LEU A 459 9.87 -25.94 -9.70
N MET A 460 9.23 -27.10 -9.89
CA MET A 460 9.91 -28.39 -9.95
C MET A 460 9.59 -29.19 -11.23
N LYS A 461 10.49 -30.10 -11.60
CA LYS A 461 10.30 -31.01 -12.73
C LYS A 461 9.62 -32.30 -12.28
N GLY A 462 8.87 -32.93 -13.19
CA GLY A 462 8.25 -34.23 -12.95
C GLY A 462 6.86 -34.15 -12.33
N VAL A 463 6.40 -35.31 -11.83
CA VAL A 463 5.10 -35.47 -11.18
C VAL A 463 5.12 -34.76 -9.84
N LEU A 464 4.01 -34.09 -9.52
CA LEU A 464 3.83 -33.40 -8.25
C LEU A 464 3.65 -34.44 -7.13
N PRO A 465 4.51 -34.45 -6.10
CA PRO A 465 4.38 -35.35 -4.96
C PRO A 465 3.13 -35.06 -4.11
N ASP A 466 2.75 -36.00 -3.25
CA ASP A 466 1.67 -35.79 -2.29
C ASP A 466 2.14 -34.86 -1.16
N ALA A 467 1.38 -33.80 -0.89
CA ALA A 467 1.77 -32.71 0.01
C ALA A 467 1.92 -33.12 1.48
N LEU A 468 1.42 -34.28 1.90
CA LEU A 468 1.57 -34.76 3.29
C LEU A 468 2.31 -36.10 3.35
N ALA A 469 2.55 -36.78 2.23
CA ALA A 469 3.28 -38.05 2.22
C ALA A 469 4.74 -37.92 1.76
N ASP A 470 5.08 -36.89 0.98
CA ASP A 470 6.37 -36.75 0.32
C ASP A 470 7.01 -35.37 0.56
N SER A 471 8.10 -35.30 1.33
CA SER A 471 8.85 -34.03 1.45
C SER A 471 9.47 -33.62 0.11
N ILE A 472 9.11 -32.44 -0.37
CA ILE A 472 9.59 -31.70 -1.55
C ILE A 472 10.79 -30.81 -1.21
N THR A 473 11.03 -30.47 0.07
CA THR A 473 12.24 -29.74 0.51
C THR A 473 13.51 -30.33 -0.10
N GLY A 474 14.36 -29.45 -0.67
CA GLY A 474 15.62 -29.86 -1.29
C GLY A 474 15.49 -30.45 -2.70
N ARG A 475 14.28 -30.64 -3.23
CA ARG A 475 14.06 -31.16 -4.59
C ARG A 475 14.11 -30.07 -5.67
N SER A 476 13.97 -28.80 -5.31
CA SER A 476 14.10 -27.66 -6.23
C SER A 476 14.65 -26.42 -5.54
N GLN A 477 15.75 -25.88 -6.08
CA GLN A 477 16.33 -24.61 -5.65
C GLN A 477 15.32 -23.46 -5.68
N MET A 478 14.38 -23.45 -6.64
CA MET A 478 13.38 -22.39 -6.75
C MET A 478 12.31 -22.49 -5.65
N LEU A 479 11.91 -23.71 -5.29
CA LEU A 479 10.98 -23.94 -4.18
C LEU A 479 11.65 -23.63 -2.85
N ASP A 480 12.91 -24.04 -2.65
CA ASP A 480 13.66 -23.75 -1.44
C ASP A 480 13.93 -22.24 -1.30
N ALA A 481 14.16 -21.53 -2.40
CA ALA A 481 14.27 -20.07 -2.41
C ALA A 481 12.94 -19.40 -2.02
N LEU A 482 11.82 -19.84 -2.62
CA LEU A 482 10.49 -19.33 -2.26
C LEU A 482 10.20 -19.57 -0.77
N ALA A 483 10.49 -20.77 -0.26
CA ALA A 483 10.38 -21.12 1.15
C ALA A 483 11.27 -20.25 2.04
N ALA A 484 12.51 -19.98 1.64
CA ALA A 484 13.41 -19.10 2.38
C ALA A 484 12.84 -17.67 2.51
N TYR A 485 12.22 -17.14 1.45
CA TYR A 485 11.58 -15.82 1.50
C TYR A 485 10.31 -15.81 2.34
N THR A 486 9.37 -16.74 2.12
CA THR A 486 8.10 -16.76 2.88
C THR A 486 8.36 -16.95 4.38
N ASN A 487 9.29 -17.82 4.76
CA ASN A 487 9.70 -18.05 6.15
C ASN A 487 10.52 -16.91 6.77
N SER A 488 10.94 -15.91 5.99
CA SER A 488 11.73 -14.78 6.52
C SER A 488 10.90 -13.71 7.22
N HIS A 489 9.57 -13.74 7.08
CA HIS A 489 8.67 -12.75 7.64
C HIS A 489 8.54 -12.94 9.16
N LYS A 490 8.76 -11.86 9.91
CA LYS A 490 8.76 -11.85 11.38
C LYS A 490 7.57 -11.07 11.90
N PHE A 491 7.14 -11.38 13.11
CA PHE A 491 6.17 -10.55 13.83
C PHE A 491 6.83 -9.22 14.24
N THR A 492 6.05 -8.15 14.15
CA THR A 492 6.34 -6.86 14.79
C THR A 492 5.62 -6.79 16.13
N LEU A 493 6.13 -5.96 17.05
CA LEU A 493 5.43 -5.69 18.31
C LEU A 493 4.09 -5.01 18.03
N SER A 494 3.05 -5.38 18.78
CA SER A 494 1.76 -4.74 18.66
C SER A 494 1.83 -3.26 19.07
N PRO A 495 1.20 -2.34 18.32
CA PRO A 495 1.07 -0.94 18.73
C PRO A 495 0.33 -0.77 20.04
N HIS A 496 -0.53 -1.73 20.42
CA HIS A 496 -1.26 -1.71 21.68
C HIS A 496 -0.41 -2.10 22.88
N ALA A 497 0.86 -2.46 22.67
CA ALA A 497 1.75 -2.95 23.71
C ALA A 497 3.19 -2.45 23.62
N LYS A 498 3.45 -1.38 22.86
CA LYS A 498 4.79 -0.75 22.77
C LYS A 498 5.39 -0.38 24.13
N ASN A 499 4.53 -0.06 25.11
CA ASN A 499 4.90 0.26 26.49
C ASN A 499 4.54 -0.87 27.49
N GLY A 500 4.44 -2.11 27.00
CA GLY A 500 3.90 -3.26 27.73
C GLY A 500 2.38 -3.26 27.81
N LEU A 501 1.84 -4.30 28.45
CA LEU A 501 0.39 -4.47 28.59
C LEU A 501 -0.28 -3.32 29.34
N SER A 502 -1.43 -2.87 28.86
CA SER A 502 -2.35 -2.02 29.61
C SER A 502 -3.00 -2.78 30.79
N ASP A 503 -3.61 -2.07 31.73
CA ASP A 503 -4.31 -2.73 32.85
C ASP A 503 -5.52 -3.55 32.38
N ALA A 504 -6.20 -3.10 31.32
CA ALA A 504 -7.25 -3.87 30.66
C ALA A 504 -6.69 -5.16 30.04
N ALA A 505 -5.60 -5.05 29.29
CA ALA A 505 -4.95 -6.21 28.70
C ALA A 505 -4.41 -7.20 29.74
N ARG A 506 -3.94 -6.74 30.91
CA ARG A 506 -3.55 -7.62 32.03
C ARG A 506 -4.75 -8.38 32.61
N ARG A 507 -5.91 -7.73 32.77
CA ARG A 507 -7.15 -8.42 33.20
C ARG A 507 -7.63 -9.40 32.13
N GLY A 508 -7.55 -9.00 30.86
CA GLY A 508 -7.86 -9.85 29.71
C GLY A 508 -6.97 -11.08 29.62
N GLN A 509 -5.68 -10.94 29.91
CA GLN A 509 -4.74 -12.06 29.98
C GLN A 509 -5.17 -13.08 31.05
N ALA A 510 -5.64 -12.61 32.21
CA ALA A 510 -6.14 -13.51 33.26
C ALA A 510 -7.40 -14.26 32.81
N VAL A 511 -8.30 -13.62 32.05
CA VAL A 511 -9.46 -14.27 31.44
C VAL A 511 -9.02 -15.30 30.39
N PHE A 512 -8.07 -14.94 29.52
CA PHE A 512 -7.53 -15.82 28.48
C PHE A 512 -6.91 -17.10 29.04
N LEU A 513 -6.15 -16.98 30.14
CA LEU A 513 -5.46 -18.08 30.80
C LEU A 513 -6.38 -18.91 31.74
N SER A 514 -7.62 -18.46 31.98
CA SER A 514 -8.56 -19.16 32.84
C SER A 514 -8.97 -20.51 32.25
N GLU A 515 -8.97 -21.57 33.08
CA GLU A 515 -9.50 -22.87 32.69
C GLU A 515 -10.98 -22.84 32.33
N GLN A 516 -11.73 -21.89 32.91
CA GLN A 516 -13.16 -21.71 32.66
C GLN A 516 -13.42 -21.23 31.23
N THR A 517 -12.63 -20.28 30.75
CA THR A 517 -12.70 -19.73 29.38
C THR A 517 -12.02 -20.67 28.38
N GLY A 518 -10.83 -21.16 28.72
CA GLY A 518 -10.15 -22.23 27.99
C GLY A 518 -9.45 -21.84 26.69
N CYS A 519 -9.25 -20.55 26.40
CA CYS A 519 -8.56 -20.09 25.18
C CYS A 519 -7.14 -20.69 25.05
N ALA A 520 -6.40 -20.71 26.16
CA ALA A 520 -5.03 -21.20 26.21
C ALA A 520 -4.86 -22.71 25.98
N LYS A 521 -5.95 -23.48 25.78
CA LYS A 521 -5.87 -24.91 25.45
C LYS A 521 -5.36 -25.15 24.03
N CYS A 522 -5.79 -24.31 23.09
CA CYS A 522 -5.33 -24.33 21.69
C CYS A 522 -4.34 -23.18 21.46
N HIS A 523 -4.62 -21.98 21.97
CA HIS A 523 -3.74 -20.83 21.80
C HIS A 523 -2.67 -20.74 22.90
N SER A 524 -1.67 -21.60 22.82
CA SER A 524 -0.64 -21.78 23.84
C SER A 524 0.77 -21.45 23.35
N GLY A 525 1.74 -21.44 24.27
CA GLY A 525 3.15 -21.26 23.93
C GLY A 525 3.51 -19.86 23.40
N PRO A 526 4.74 -19.68 22.91
CA PRO A 526 5.25 -18.36 22.50
C PRO A 526 4.57 -17.81 21.24
N PHE A 527 3.97 -18.67 20.41
CA PHE A 527 3.29 -18.28 19.18
C PHE A 527 1.76 -18.28 19.30
N TYR A 528 1.21 -18.51 20.51
CA TYR A 528 -0.24 -18.55 20.74
C TYR A 528 -0.99 -19.49 19.79
N THR A 529 -0.41 -20.65 19.54
CA THR A 529 -0.96 -21.76 18.77
C THR A 529 -0.37 -23.07 19.29
N ASP A 530 -1.15 -24.14 19.21
CA ASP A 530 -0.71 -25.51 19.50
C ASP A 530 -0.21 -26.26 18.26
N SER A 531 -0.21 -25.58 17.11
CA SER A 531 0.42 -25.98 15.85
C SER A 531 1.95 -25.87 15.98
N GLN A 532 2.65 -26.91 15.55
CA GLN A 532 4.11 -26.99 15.59
C GLN A 532 4.63 -27.69 14.35
N PRO A 533 5.80 -27.27 13.82
CA PRO A 533 6.48 -28.00 12.76
C PRO A 533 6.71 -29.46 13.17
N GLY A 534 6.27 -30.39 12.33
CA GLY A 534 6.28 -31.81 12.65
C GLY A 534 5.73 -32.62 11.48
N ALA A 535 5.70 -33.94 11.66
CA ALA A 535 5.14 -34.84 10.67
C ALA A 535 3.60 -34.80 10.70
N PRO A 536 2.90 -35.06 9.59
CA PRO A 536 1.45 -34.84 9.49
C PRO A 536 0.58 -35.59 10.52
N GLU A 537 1.03 -36.76 11.00
CA GLU A 537 0.35 -37.51 12.05
C GLU A 537 0.31 -36.77 13.41
N THR A 538 1.10 -35.72 13.56
CA THR A 538 1.15 -34.88 14.77
C THR A 538 0.27 -33.63 14.68
N PHE A 539 -0.28 -33.32 13.50
CA PHE A 539 -1.09 -32.13 13.28
C PHE A 539 -2.38 -32.18 14.10
N LYS A 540 -2.68 -31.06 14.74
CA LYS A 540 -3.89 -30.89 15.54
C LYS A 540 -4.86 -30.04 14.77
N ARG A 541 -6.12 -30.49 14.70
CA ARG A 541 -7.23 -29.74 14.16
C ARG A 541 -8.36 -29.71 15.18
N HIS A 542 -9.04 -28.58 15.29
CA HIS A 542 -10.09 -28.35 16.29
C HIS A 542 -11.37 -27.90 15.61
N ASP A 543 -12.50 -28.54 15.95
CA ASP A 543 -13.82 -28.04 15.58
C ASP A 543 -14.23 -26.97 16.60
N VAL A 544 -14.30 -25.72 16.12
CA VAL A 544 -14.71 -24.55 16.91
C VAL A 544 -16.14 -24.10 16.58
N GLY A 545 -16.91 -24.95 15.90
CA GLY A 545 -18.33 -24.75 15.59
C GLY A 545 -18.61 -23.92 14.35
N THR A 546 -17.59 -23.54 13.59
CA THR A 546 -17.70 -22.60 12.45
C THR A 546 -17.72 -23.29 11.08
N GLY A 547 -17.50 -24.61 11.02
CA GLY A 547 -17.41 -25.34 9.75
C GLY A 547 -18.73 -25.90 9.21
N ASN A 548 -19.85 -25.80 9.94
CA ASN A 548 -21.10 -26.49 9.58
C ASN A 548 -22.18 -25.57 8.96
N ASP A 549 -21.91 -24.28 8.83
CA ASP A 549 -22.91 -23.27 8.43
C ASP A 549 -22.76 -22.79 6.97
N ASP A 550 -21.86 -23.41 6.21
CA ASP A 550 -21.66 -23.19 4.78
C ASP A 550 -21.64 -24.53 4.02
N PRO A 551 -22.56 -24.77 3.06
CA PRO A 551 -22.56 -25.99 2.25
C PRO A 551 -21.34 -26.12 1.33
N SER A 552 -20.52 -25.08 1.18
CA SER A 552 -19.27 -25.11 0.43
C SER A 552 -18.09 -25.69 1.21
N GLU A 553 -18.24 -25.94 2.53
CA GLU A 553 -17.20 -26.59 3.35
C GLU A 553 -17.14 -28.09 3.03
N LEU A 554 -15.97 -28.55 2.56
CA LEU A 554 -15.80 -29.93 2.06
C LEU A 554 -14.73 -30.74 2.80
N MET A 555 -13.93 -30.13 3.70
CA MET A 555 -12.75 -30.77 4.31
C MET A 555 -12.89 -31.12 5.81
N GLU A 556 -14.13 -31.22 6.32
CA GLU A 556 -14.48 -31.45 7.73
C GLU A 556 -14.38 -30.18 8.60
N PRO A 557 -15.16 -30.04 9.68
CA PRO A 557 -15.31 -28.75 10.40
C PRO A 557 -14.13 -28.37 11.31
N ALA A 558 -13.05 -29.16 11.30
CA ALA A 558 -11.91 -28.97 12.17
C ALA A 558 -10.76 -28.25 11.45
N TYR A 559 -10.22 -27.21 12.09
CA TYR A 559 -9.19 -26.34 11.53
C TYR A 559 -7.91 -26.36 12.35
N ASP A 560 -6.78 -26.07 11.70
CA ASP A 560 -5.53 -25.71 12.36
C ASP A 560 -5.73 -24.45 13.23
N THR A 561 -5.03 -24.38 14.36
CA THR A 561 -5.08 -23.20 15.25
C THR A 561 -4.15 -22.11 14.70
N PRO A 562 -4.65 -21.00 14.14
CA PRO A 562 -3.76 -19.93 13.71
C PRO A 562 -3.08 -19.27 14.92
N THR A 563 -1.86 -18.76 14.72
CA THR A 563 -1.21 -17.84 15.67
C THR A 563 -2.10 -16.64 15.97
N LEU A 564 -2.11 -16.19 17.23
CA LEU A 564 -2.76 -14.93 17.63
C LEU A 564 -1.80 -13.73 17.58
N LEU A 565 -0.53 -13.93 17.25
CA LEU A 565 0.42 -12.82 17.12
C LEU A 565 0.06 -11.98 15.90
N GLY A 566 -0.12 -10.66 16.10
CA GLY A 566 -0.56 -9.74 15.05
C GLY A 566 -2.05 -9.78 14.74
N ILE A 567 -2.88 -10.46 15.56
CA ILE A 567 -4.32 -10.61 15.30
C ILE A 567 -5.05 -9.26 15.26
N TYR A 568 -4.52 -8.20 15.87
CA TYR A 568 -5.14 -6.86 15.90
C TYR A 568 -5.43 -6.25 14.51
N ARG A 569 -4.75 -6.72 13.47
CA ARG A 569 -4.83 -6.21 12.09
C ARG A 569 -5.38 -7.21 11.07
N SER A 570 -5.78 -8.40 11.49
CA SER A 570 -6.17 -9.49 10.56
C SER A 570 -7.67 -9.56 10.27
N ALA A 571 -8.44 -8.51 10.55
CA ALA A 571 -9.87 -8.50 10.31
C ALA A 571 -10.18 -8.61 8.79
N PRO A 572 -11.29 -9.28 8.41
CA PRO A 572 -12.23 -9.98 9.28
C PRO A 572 -11.70 -11.35 9.73
N TYR A 573 -12.27 -11.87 10.81
CA TYR A 573 -11.76 -13.04 11.54
C TYR A 573 -12.49 -14.34 11.22
N LEU A 574 -11.86 -15.45 11.63
CA LEU A 574 -12.23 -16.85 11.35
C LEU A 574 -11.96 -17.25 9.89
N HIS A 575 -11.87 -18.55 9.62
CA HIS A 575 -11.58 -19.08 8.28
C HIS A 575 -12.54 -18.53 7.20
N HIS A 576 -13.81 -18.34 7.54
CA HIS A 576 -14.83 -17.82 6.62
C HIS A 576 -14.98 -16.28 6.66
N GLY A 577 -14.29 -15.56 7.56
CA GLY A 577 -14.34 -14.10 7.66
C GLY A 577 -15.70 -13.50 8.08
N LYS A 578 -16.53 -14.19 8.87
CA LYS A 578 -17.88 -13.69 9.27
C LYS A 578 -17.82 -12.78 10.50
N ALA A 579 -16.74 -12.82 11.27
CA ALA A 579 -16.53 -11.93 12.42
C ALA A 579 -15.84 -10.64 11.95
N ALA A 580 -16.53 -9.50 12.04
CA ALA A 580 -15.95 -8.21 11.68
C ALA A 580 -14.97 -7.69 12.74
N THR A 581 -15.18 -8.08 14.01
CA THR A 581 -14.39 -7.65 15.16
C THR A 581 -13.96 -8.85 16.01
N LEU A 582 -12.92 -8.68 16.84
CA LEU A 582 -12.54 -9.68 17.84
C LEU A 582 -13.67 -9.92 18.86
N ARG A 583 -14.47 -8.89 19.14
CA ARG A 583 -15.65 -9.03 19.99
C ARG A 583 -16.68 -9.96 19.36
N ASP A 584 -16.88 -9.91 18.04
CA ASP A 584 -17.78 -10.84 17.33
C ASP A 584 -17.27 -12.27 17.46
N VAL A 585 -15.96 -12.51 17.32
CA VAL A 585 -15.35 -13.84 17.54
C VAL A 585 -15.70 -14.37 18.92
N LEU A 586 -15.62 -13.54 19.96
CA LEU A 586 -15.86 -13.94 21.34
C LEU A 586 -17.34 -13.99 21.73
N THR A 587 -18.26 -13.54 20.88
CA THR A 587 -19.69 -13.41 21.23
C THR A 587 -20.60 -13.98 20.15
N THR A 588 -20.87 -13.21 19.09
CA THR A 588 -21.88 -13.53 18.07
C THR A 588 -21.46 -14.63 17.10
N GLN A 589 -20.14 -14.86 16.95
CA GLN A 589 -19.54 -15.87 16.07
C GLN A 589 -18.86 -17.00 16.88
N ASN A 590 -19.35 -17.26 18.10
CA ASN A 590 -18.94 -18.38 18.96
C ASN A 590 -20.12 -19.32 19.25
N PRO A 591 -20.58 -20.11 18.27
CA PRO A 591 -21.76 -20.96 18.46
C PRO A 591 -21.51 -22.01 19.54
N ASN A 592 -22.43 -22.06 20.52
CA ASN A 592 -22.40 -23.03 21.63
C ASN A 592 -21.11 -23.00 22.48
N ASP A 593 -20.41 -21.86 22.55
CA ASP A 593 -19.15 -21.73 23.32
C ASP A 593 -18.06 -22.74 22.88
N GLN A 594 -18.02 -23.08 21.59
CA GLN A 594 -17.05 -24.05 21.03
C GLN A 594 -15.67 -23.44 20.75
N HIS A 595 -15.59 -22.12 20.53
CA HIS A 595 -14.34 -21.37 20.38
C HIS A 595 -13.92 -20.70 21.70
N GLY A 596 -13.84 -21.51 22.77
CA GLY A 596 -13.71 -21.03 24.14
C GLY A 596 -15.06 -20.70 24.77
N LYS A 597 -15.17 -20.80 26.09
CA LYS A 597 -16.43 -20.57 26.81
C LYS A 597 -16.53 -19.13 27.25
N THR A 598 -17.27 -18.31 26.53
CA THR A 598 -17.32 -16.86 26.78
C THR A 598 -18.69 -16.36 27.23
N SER A 599 -19.75 -17.17 27.09
CA SER A 599 -21.13 -16.78 27.47
C SER A 599 -21.31 -16.37 28.95
N HIS A 600 -20.40 -16.78 29.83
CA HIS A 600 -20.41 -16.45 31.25
C HIS A 600 -19.71 -15.13 31.59
N LEU A 601 -18.98 -14.54 30.65
CA LEU A 601 -18.20 -13.32 30.86
C LEU A 601 -19.11 -12.07 30.78
N THR A 602 -18.79 -11.06 31.58
CA THR A 602 -19.42 -9.74 31.45
C THR A 602 -18.91 -9.01 30.21
N ALA A 603 -19.62 -7.95 29.80
CA ALA A 603 -19.19 -7.10 28.69
C ALA A 603 -17.77 -6.54 28.90
N ASP A 604 -17.47 -6.06 30.11
CA ASP A 604 -16.15 -5.52 30.47
C ASP A 604 -15.05 -6.58 30.40
N GLN A 605 -15.34 -7.83 30.81
CA GLN A 605 -14.39 -8.94 30.70
C GLN A 605 -14.10 -9.31 29.25
N ILE A 606 -15.11 -9.22 28.36
CA ILE A 606 -14.93 -9.39 26.92
C ILE A 606 -14.07 -8.26 26.35
N ASP A 607 -14.29 -7.01 26.76
CA ASP A 607 -13.48 -5.88 26.30
C ASP A 607 -12.02 -5.98 26.79
N ASP A 608 -11.81 -6.35 28.06
CA ASP A 608 -10.48 -6.63 28.61
C ASP A 608 -9.78 -7.75 27.80
N LEU A 609 -10.48 -8.83 27.46
CA LEU A 609 -9.96 -9.92 26.63
C LEU A 609 -9.61 -9.45 25.21
N VAL A 610 -10.45 -8.61 24.59
CA VAL A 610 -10.15 -8.00 23.29
C VAL A 610 -8.88 -7.15 23.36
N GLU A 611 -8.70 -6.35 24.41
CA GLU A 611 -7.48 -5.56 24.60
C GLU A 611 -6.23 -6.44 24.78
N PHE A 612 -6.36 -7.59 25.46
CA PHE A 612 -5.28 -8.57 25.51
C PHE A 612 -4.95 -9.16 24.13
N LEU A 613 -5.95 -9.58 23.36
CA LEU A 613 -5.73 -10.12 22.01
C LEU A 613 -5.06 -9.09 21.10
N LYS A 614 -5.50 -7.82 21.17
CA LYS A 614 -4.89 -6.74 20.40
C LYS A 614 -3.43 -6.49 20.77
N SER A 615 -3.04 -6.76 22.01
CA SER A 615 -1.67 -6.56 22.50
C SER A 615 -0.65 -7.58 21.98
N LEU A 616 -1.06 -8.65 21.30
CA LEU A 616 -0.16 -9.71 20.86
C LEU A 616 0.57 -9.36 19.55
N PRO A 617 1.92 -9.45 19.46
CA PRO A 617 2.89 -9.73 20.53
C PRO A 617 3.26 -8.48 21.35
N PHE A 618 3.64 -8.66 22.63
CA PHE A 618 4.03 -7.61 23.58
C PHE A 618 5.30 -7.93 24.36
#